data_AF-A0A1C6EQ82-F1
#
_entry.id   AF-A0A1C6EQ82-F1
#
_cell.length_a   1.000
_cell.length_b   1.000
_cell.length_c   1.000
_cell.angle_alpha   90.00
_cell.angle_beta   90.00
_cell.angle_gamma   90.00
#
_symmetry.space_group_name_H-M   'P 1'
#
loop_
_entity.id
_entity.type
_entity.pdbx_description
1 polymer ?
#
loop_
_entity_poly.entity_id
_entity_poly.type
_entity_poly.pdbx_seq_one_letter_code
_entity_poly.pdbx_strand_id
1 'polypeptide(L)'
;MLNYNLPLTEAESEFAAEHHSVIYGYLRKAGLPEDDFYDVVVFGYLRAVRKYLARPELRKYSFSTIAYRAMSCDVHHSKEYWMRKKRRALVESLDEELHTRDLLDPVSAAYENVLSFQELSGKLTQKQRQIAALRAQGYHDLEIARMFQVKPGEIKLEMDQARSKVVPFPTETAALAA
;
A
#
# COMPACT_ATOMS: atom_id res chain seq x y z
N MET A 1 -15.83 24.25 25.27
CA MET A 1 -15.87 23.09 24.36
C MET A 1 -15.79 21.83 25.24
N LEU A 2 -16.62 20.81 25.02
CA LEU A 2 -16.52 19.57 25.82
C LEU A 2 -15.25 18.83 25.42
N ASN A 3 -14.44 18.41 26.41
CA ASN A 3 -13.21 17.67 26.15
C ASN A 3 -13.53 16.16 26.16
N TYR A 4 -13.36 15.52 25.00
CA TYR A 4 -13.67 14.10 24.84
C TYR A 4 -12.48 13.19 25.17
N ASN A 5 -11.29 13.74 25.40
CA ASN A 5 -10.05 12.98 25.64
C ASN A 5 -9.78 12.69 27.13
N LEU A 6 -10.59 13.25 28.03
CA LEU A 6 -10.52 12.95 29.46
C LEU A 6 -11.40 11.73 29.80
N PRO A 7 -11.11 10.99 30.88
CA PRO A 7 -12.00 9.96 31.39
C PRO A 7 -13.36 10.56 31.81
N LEU A 8 -14.40 9.72 31.86
CA LEU A 8 -15.71 10.12 32.37
C LEU A 8 -15.60 10.48 33.85
N THR A 9 -16.37 11.48 34.28
CA THR A 9 -16.56 11.71 35.72
C THR A 9 -17.40 10.58 36.31
N GLU A 10 -17.37 10.42 37.63
CA GLU A 10 -18.17 9.39 38.32
C GLU A 10 -19.66 9.50 37.98
N ALA A 11 -20.24 10.70 38.06
CA ALA A 11 -21.63 10.96 37.69
C ALA A 11 -21.95 10.67 36.22
N GLU A 12 -21.01 10.96 35.30
CA GLU A 12 -21.17 10.61 33.88
C GLU A 12 -21.12 9.08 33.68
N SER A 13 -20.26 8.39 34.43
CA SER A 13 -20.10 6.94 34.36
C SER A 13 -21.32 6.20 34.92
N GLU A 14 -21.85 6.64 36.05
CA GLU A 14 -23.08 6.08 36.65
C GLU A 14 -24.27 6.25 35.69
N PHE A 15 -24.47 7.47 35.18
CA PHE A 15 -25.53 7.74 34.22
C PHE A 15 -25.41 6.87 32.95
N ALA A 16 -24.18 6.68 32.47
CA ALA A 16 -23.89 5.82 31.32
C ALA A 16 -24.18 4.34 31.61
N ALA A 17 -23.91 3.85 32.81
CA ALA A 17 -24.20 2.48 33.21
C ALA A 17 -25.72 2.24 33.30
N GLU A 18 -26.46 3.16 33.91
CA GLU A 18 -27.92 3.07 34.06
C GLU A 18 -28.64 3.07 32.71
N HIS A 19 -28.19 3.93 31.78
CA HIS A 19 -28.84 4.11 30.48
C HIS A 19 -28.18 3.30 29.36
N HIS A 20 -27.36 2.29 29.71
CA HIS A 20 -26.59 1.52 28.74
C HIS A 20 -27.48 0.80 27.71
N SER A 21 -28.66 0.35 28.14
CA SER A 21 -29.66 -0.35 27.32
C SER A 21 -30.13 0.43 26.08
N VAL A 22 -29.97 1.75 26.08
CA VAL A 22 -30.28 2.65 24.96
C VAL A 22 -29.47 2.29 23.71
N ILE A 23 -28.24 1.79 23.87
CA ILE A 23 -27.39 1.35 22.76
C ILE A 23 -28.06 0.20 22.01
N TYR A 24 -28.45 -0.86 22.72
CA TYR A 24 -29.12 -2.01 22.12
C TYR A 24 -30.47 -1.65 21.51
N GLY A 25 -31.21 -0.72 22.15
CA GLY A 25 -32.43 -0.17 21.58
C GLY A 25 -32.21 0.52 20.22
N TYR A 26 -31.10 1.26 20.07
CA TYR A 26 -30.72 1.89 18.82
C TYR A 26 -30.31 0.87 17.77
N LEU A 27 -29.42 -0.07 18.11
CA LEU A 27 -28.92 -1.10 17.20
C LEU A 27 -30.08 -1.93 16.61
N ARG A 28 -31.01 -2.39 17.47
CA ARG A 28 -32.23 -3.10 17.02
C ARG A 28 -33.09 -2.25 16.08
N LYS A 29 -33.30 -0.97 16.41
CA LYS A 29 -34.11 -0.07 15.58
C LYS A 29 -33.45 0.23 14.23
N ALA A 30 -32.13 0.34 14.20
CA ALA A 30 -31.36 0.63 12.99
C ALA A 30 -31.06 -0.63 12.15
N GLY A 31 -31.37 -1.83 12.66
CA GLY A 31 -31.07 -3.10 11.98
C GLY A 31 -29.56 -3.36 11.88
N LEU A 32 -28.79 -2.93 12.88
CA LEU A 32 -27.33 -3.08 12.90
C LEU A 32 -26.94 -4.27 13.80
N PRO A 33 -26.10 -5.20 13.32
CA PRO A 33 -25.54 -6.26 14.17
C PRO A 33 -24.74 -5.66 15.34
N GLU A 34 -24.89 -6.24 16.52
CA GLU A 34 -24.18 -5.79 17.73
C GLU A 34 -22.67 -5.97 17.59
N ASP A 35 -22.25 -7.16 17.15
CA ASP A 35 -20.84 -7.53 17.01
C ASP A 35 -20.04 -6.58 16.10
N ASP A 36 -20.70 -6.00 15.10
CA ASP A 36 -20.06 -5.15 14.09
C ASP A 36 -20.14 -3.64 14.40
N PHE A 37 -21.11 -3.21 15.21
CA PHE A 37 -21.42 -1.79 15.38
C PHE A 37 -21.42 -1.29 16.82
N TYR A 38 -21.32 -2.17 17.82
CA TYR A 38 -21.32 -1.76 19.22
C TYR A 38 -20.18 -0.78 19.53
N ASP A 39 -18.97 -1.10 19.06
CA ASP A 39 -17.75 -0.30 19.19
C ASP A 39 -17.88 1.07 18.51
N VAL A 40 -18.63 1.18 17.40
CA VAL A 40 -18.90 2.45 16.72
C VAL A 40 -19.90 3.28 17.51
N VAL A 41 -21.02 2.70 17.93
CA VAL A 41 -22.12 3.45 18.54
C VAL A 41 -21.83 3.85 19.98
N VAL A 42 -21.03 3.09 20.72
CA VAL A 42 -20.72 3.39 22.13
C VAL A 42 -20.03 4.75 22.29
N PHE A 43 -19.18 5.16 21.34
CA PHE A 43 -18.55 6.47 21.38
C PHE A 43 -19.55 7.62 21.19
N GLY A 44 -20.52 7.42 20.30
CA GLY A 44 -21.61 8.37 20.08
C GLY A 44 -22.50 8.48 21.31
N TYR A 45 -22.77 7.35 21.96
CA TYR A 45 -23.50 7.27 23.22
C TYR A 45 -22.78 8.02 24.35
N LEU A 46 -21.49 7.75 24.59
CA LEU A 46 -20.73 8.40 25.66
C LEU A 46 -20.61 9.92 25.44
N ARG A 47 -20.42 10.36 24.20
CA ARG A 47 -20.50 11.78 23.83
C ARG A 47 -21.87 12.38 24.15
N ALA A 48 -22.94 11.64 23.93
CA ALA A 48 -24.29 12.08 24.26
C ALA A 48 -24.48 12.22 25.77
N VAL A 49 -23.96 11.29 26.58
CA VAL A 49 -23.98 11.36 28.06
C VAL A 49 -23.35 12.65 28.54
N ARG A 50 -22.09 12.91 28.14
CA ARG A 50 -21.38 14.16 28.49
C ARG A 50 -22.15 15.40 28.08
N LYS A 51 -22.65 15.39 26.85
CA LYS A 51 -23.41 16.52 26.30
C LYS A 51 -24.72 16.77 27.03
N TYR A 52 -25.42 15.72 27.44
CA TYR A 52 -26.71 15.81 28.12
C TYR A 52 -26.56 16.30 29.57
N LEU A 53 -25.54 15.82 30.28
CA LEU A 53 -25.26 16.25 31.65
C LEU A 53 -24.73 17.67 31.71
N ALA A 54 -23.83 18.05 30.80
CA ALA A 54 -23.22 19.38 30.77
C ALA A 54 -24.17 20.50 30.26
N ARG A 55 -25.25 20.17 29.54
CA ARG A 55 -26.17 21.16 28.95
C ARG A 55 -27.60 20.92 29.42
N PRO A 56 -28.05 21.57 30.50
CA PRO A 56 -29.40 21.38 31.03
C PRO A 56 -30.50 21.78 30.02
N GLU A 57 -30.22 22.70 29.10
CA GLU A 57 -31.15 23.10 28.02
C GLU A 57 -31.58 21.93 27.11
N LEU A 58 -30.78 20.87 27.02
CA LEU A 58 -31.09 19.68 26.22
C LEU A 58 -32.08 18.74 26.91
N ARG A 59 -32.34 18.93 28.21
CA ARG A 59 -33.26 18.10 29.01
C ARG A 59 -34.73 18.30 28.62
N LYS A 60 -35.03 19.25 27.74
CA LYS A 60 -36.32 19.34 27.04
C LYS A 60 -36.60 18.14 26.12
N TYR A 61 -35.55 17.38 25.76
CA TYR A 61 -35.65 16.13 25.02
C TYR A 61 -35.25 14.96 25.91
N SER A 62 -35.81 13.79 25.64
CA SER A 62 -35.37 12.55 26.28
C SER A 62 -33.91 12.26 25.93
N PHE A 63 -33.17 11.68 26.87
CA PHE A 63 -31.78 11.30 26.64
C PHE A 63 -31.62 10.37 25.44
N SER A 64 -32.51 9.39 25.28
CA SER A 64 -32.52 8.47 24.14
C SER A 64 -32.57 9.20 22.79
N THR A 65 -33.32 10.29 22.68
CA THR A 65 -33.37 11.11 21.46
C THR A 65 -31.99 11.72 21.12
N ILE A 66 -31.30 12.24 22.14
CA ILE A 66 -29.98 12.83 21.97
C ILE A 66 -28.93 11.76 21.65
N ALA A 67 -29.00 10.62 22.36
CA ALA A 67 -28.11 9.48 22.16
C ALA A 67 -28.27 8.89 20.75
N TYR A 68 -29.49 8.65 20.30
CA TYR A 68 -29.77 8.09 18.96
C TYR A 68 -29.20 8.99 17.86
N ARG A 69 -29.35 10.31 18.01
CA ARG A 69 -28.78 11.26 17.05
C ARG A 69 -27.25 11.20 17.03
N ALA A 70 -26.61 11.11 18.19
CA ALA A 70 -25.15 11.03 18.28
C ALA A 70 -24.61 9.70 17.72
N MET A 71 -25.24 8.58 18.07
CA MET A 71 -24.89 7.25 17.53
C MET A 71 -25.09 7.18 16.02
N SER A 72 -26.19 7.74 15.50
CA SER A 72 -26.45 7.77 14.06
C SER A 72 -25.42 8.55 13.27
N CYS A 73 -24.88 9.64 13.83
CA CYS A 73 -23.78 10.35 13.19
C CYS A 73 -22.54 9.46 13.08
N ASP A 74 -22.22 8.68 14.11
CA ASP A 74 -21.01 7.85 14.12
C ASP A 74 -21.13 6.64 13.18
N VAL A 75 -22.31 6.01 13.13
CA VAL A 75 -22.62 4.98 12.13
C VAL A 75 -22.45 5.53 10.72
N HIS A 76 -22.95 6.74 10.45
CA HIS A 76 -22.80 7.35 9.13
C HIS A 76 -21.32 7.57 8.78
N HIS A 77 -20.52 8.14 9.69
CA HIS A 77 -19.09 8.33 9.46
C HIS A 77 -18.32 7.02 9.30
N SER A 78 -18.68 5.97 10.05
CA SER A 78 -18.10 4.63 9.91
C SER A 78 -18.41 4.06 8.52
N LYS A 79 -19.68 4.10 8.09
CA LYS A 79 -20.07 3.64 6.74
C LYS A 79 -19.35 4.43 5.64
N GLU A 80 -19.29 5.75 5.75
CA GLU A 80 -18.53 6.60 4.83
C GLU A 80 -17.05 6.23 4.80
N TYR A 81 -16.46 5.85 5.95
CA TYR A 81 -15.07 5.40 6.03
C TYR A 81 -14.83 4.10 5.26
N TRP A 82 -15.69 3.11 5.45
CA TRP A 82 -15.62 1.80 4.78
C TRP A 82 -15.91 1.90 3.28
N MET A 83 -16.83 2.78 2.87
CA MET A 83 -17.25 2.93 1.47
C MET A 83 -16.27 3.73 0.59
N ARG A 84 -15.14 4.21 1.14
CA ARG A 84 -14.16 4.98 0.36
C ARG A 84 -13.50 4.11 -0.73
N LYS A 85 -13.37 4.67 -1.94
CA LYS A 85 -12.83 3.98 -3.13
C LYS A 85 -11.55 3.18 -2.90
N LYS A 86 -10.57 3.74 -2.16
CA LYS A 86 -9.29 3.07 -1.87
C LYS A 86 -9.39 1.86 -0.91
N ARG A 87 -10.50 1.71 -0.19
CA ARG A 87 -10.77 0.62 0.77
C ARG A 87 -11.81 -0.38 0.25
N ARG A 88 -12.40 -0.11 -0.92
CA ARG A 88 -13.37 -0.99 -1.59
C ARG A 88 -12.76 -1.69 -2.80
N ALA A 89 -11.45 -1.89 -2.79
CA ALA A 89 -10.79 -2.72 -3.79
C ALA A 89 -11.35 -4.14 -3.69
N LEU A 90 -11.51 -4.81 -4.82
CA LEU A 90 -11.82 -6.23 -4.84
C LEU A 90 -10.66 -6.94 -4.17
N VAL A 91 -10.92 -7.58 -3.02
CA VAL A 91 -9.94 -8.43 -2.35
C VAL A 91 -10.18 -9.82 -2.91
N GLU A 92 -9.26 -10.28 -3.76
CA GLU A 92 -9.25 -11.67 -4.22
C GLU A 92 -8.43 -12.51 -3.25
N SER A 93 -8.84 -13.77 -3.05
CA SER A 93 -8.08 -14.71 -2.25
C SER A 93 -6.75 -14.98 -2.97
N LEU A 94 -5.63 -14.75 -2.28
CA LEU A 94 -4.33 -15.12 -2.80
C LEU A 94 -4.19 -16.65 -2.73
N ASP A 95 -4.15 -17.29 -3.90
CA ASP A 95 -3.87 -18.71 -4.04
C ASP A 95 -2.53 -18.87 -4.77
N GLU A 96 -1.48 -19.24 -4.04
CA GLU A 96 -0.12 -19.34 -4.58
C GLU A 96 -0.02 -20.37 -5.72
N GLU A 97 -0.86 -21.42 -5.74
CA GLU A 97 -0.83 -22.47 -6.77
C GLU A 97 -1.41 -21.99 -8.10
N LEU A 98 -2.42 -21.11 -8.07
CA LEU A 98 -3.08 -20.58 -9.27
C LEU A 98 -2.34 -19.37 -9.88
N HIS A 99 -1.61 -18.60 -9.09
CA HIS A 99 -0.98 -17.33 -9.51
C HIS A 99 0.53 -17.47 -9.85
N THR A 100 1.03 -18.69 -10.00
CA THR A 100 2.45 -19.02 -10.26
C THR A 100 3.10 -18.28 -11.43
N ARG A 101 2.34 -17.89 -12.47
CA ARG A 101 2.87 -17.11 -13.61
C ARG A 101 3.08 -15.63 -13.31
N ASP A 102 2.22 -15.02 -12.49
CA ASP A 102 2.32 -13.61 -12.11
C ASP A 102 3.22 -13.38 -10.89
N LEU A 103 3.56 -14.47 -10.19
CA LEU A 103 4.44 -14.53 -9.02
C LEU A 103 5.84 -15.08 -9.34
N LEU A 104 6.27 -15.07 -10.60
CA LEU A 104 7.68 -15.33 -10.93
C LEU A 104 8.54 -14.40 -10.09
N ASP A 105 9.27 -14.98 -9.13
CA ASP A 105 10.11 -14.23 -8.21
C ASP A 105 11.08 -13.36 -9.04
N PRO A 106 10.90 -12.02 -9.04
CA PRO A 106 11.78 -11.14 -9.79
C PRO A 106 13.21 -11.21 -9.25
N VAL A 107 13.42 -11.68 -8.02
CA VAL A 107 14.75 -11.92 -7.43
C VAL A 107 15.42 -13.13 -8.08
N SER A 108 14.71 -14.25 -8.27
CA SER A 108 15.21 -15.42 -9.01
C SER A 108 15.53 -15.08 -10.46
N ALA A 109 14.65 -14.34 -11.16
CA ALA A 109 14.93 -13.85 -12.51
C ALA A 109 16.11 -12.86 -12.54
N ALA A 110 16.26 -12.00 -11.53
CA ALA A 110 17.42 -11.12 -11.40
C ALA A 110 18.71 -11.90 -11.14
N TYR A 111 18.67 -13.01 -10.39
CA TYR A 111 19.84 -13.82 -10.09
C TYR A 111 20.42 -14.52 -11.33
N GLU A 112 19.56 -15.11 -12.17
CA GLU A 112 19.97 -15.68 -13.47
C GLU A 112 20.56 -14.61 -14.41
N ASN A 113 20.01 -13.40 -14.38
CA ASN A 113 20.55 -12.25 -15.12
C ASN A 113 21.92 -11.78 -14.58
N VAL A 114 22.17 -11.90 -13.26
CA VAL A 114 23.45 -11.52 -12.64
C VAL A 114 24.55 -12.56 -12.93
N LEU A 115 24.21 -13.86 -12.87
CA LEU A 115 25.14 -14.94 -13.23
C LEU A 115 25.56 -14.84 -14.71
N SER A 116 24.58 -14.68 -15.61
CA SER A 116 24.86 -14.46 -17.03
C SER A 116 25.65 -13.18 -17.28
N PHE A 117 25.40 -12.09 -16.55
CA PHE A 117 26.22 -10.88 -16.65
C PHE A 117 27.68 -11.11 -16.25
N GLN A 118 27.95 -11.84 -15.16
CA GLN A 118 29.31 -12.17 -14.75
C GLN A 118 30.05 -12.98 -15.82
N GLU A 119 29.42 -14.03 -16.36
CA GLU A 119 29.97 -14.84 -17.43
C GLU A 119 30.28 -14.02 -18.69
N LEU A 120 29.35 -13.17 -19.12
CA LEU A 120 29.52 -12.31 -20.29
C LEU A 120 30.59 -11.24 -20.06
N SER A 121 30.67 -10.67 -18.85
CA SER A 121 31.70 -9.70 -18.48
C SER A 121 33.11 -10.28 -18.50
N GLY A 122 33.25 -11.59 -18.22
CA GLY A 122 34.51 -12.33 -18.32
C GLY A 122 35.05 -12.43 -19.74
N LYS A 123 34.19 -12.37 -20.77
CA LYS A 123 34.58 -12.39 -22.20
C LYS A 123 35.09 -11.03 -22.70
N LEU A 124 34.90 -9.97 -21.92
CA LEU A 124 35.26 -8.60 -22.28
C LEU A 124 36.64 -8.22 -21.73
N THR A 125 37.37 -7.44 -22.53
CA THR A 125 38.64 -6.84 -22.05
C THR A 125 38.36 -5.80 -20.96
N GLN A 126 39.38 -5.49 -20.16
CA GLN A 126 39.25 -4.46 -19.10
C GLN A 126 38.79 -3.10 -19.67
N LYS A 127 39.31 -2.72 -20.84
CA LYS A 127 38.93 -1.51 -21.56
C LYS A 127 37.46 -1.54 -21.99
N GLN A 128 36.98 -2.65 -22.53
CA GLN A 128 35.58 -2.82 -22.95
C GLN A 128 34.62 -2.77 -21.76
N ARG A 129 34.99 -3.36 -20.61
CA ARG A 129 34.21 -3.27 -19.36
C ARG A 129 34.11 -1.84 -18.85
N GLN A 130 35.21 -1.09 -18.87
CA GLN A 130 35.20 0.32 -18.44
C GLN A 130 34.35 1.20 -19.36
N ILE A 131 34.43 1.01 -20.68
CA ILE A 131 33.58 1.73 -21.65
C ILE A 131 32.10 1.39 -21.43
N ALA A 132 31.75 0.12 -21.24
CA ALA A 132 30.38 -0.31 -20.95
C ALA A 132 29.83 0.29 -19.65
N ALA A 133 30.64 0.35 -18.59
CA ALA A 133 30.27 0.97 -17.31
C ALA A 133 30.00 2.47 -17.46
N LEU A 134 30.84 3.20 -18.20
CA LEU A 134 30.63 4.62 -18.45
C LEU A 134 29.36 4.86 -19.27
N ARG A 135 29.06 4.03 -20.28
CA ARG A 135 27.79 4.11 -21.01
C ARG A 135 26.57 3.84 -20.11
N ALA A 136 26.65 2.87 -19.20
CA ALA A 136 25.58 2.57 -18.25
C ALA A 136 25.35 3.72 -17.25
N GLN A 137 26.39 4.49 -16.94
CA GLN A 137 26.31 5.72 -16.14
C GLN A 137 25.79 6.94 -16.94
N GLY A 138 25.55 6.79 -18.24
CA GLY A 138 24.99 7.84 -19.10
C GLY A 138 26.01 8.69 -19.87
N TYR A 139 27.31 8.35 -19.84
CA TYR A 139 28.31 9.08 -20.61
C TYR A 139 28.20 8.82 -22.12
N HIS A 140 28.36 9.88 -22.92
CA HIS A 140 28.40 9.78 -24.37
C HIS A 140 29.77 9.33 -24.89
N ASP A 141 29.80 8.67 -26.06
CA ASP A 141 31.04 8.18 -26.69
C ASP A 141 32.11 9.26 -26.88
N LEU A 142 31.70 10.53 -27.08
CA LEU A 142 32.60 11.67 -27.17
C LEU A 142 33.33 11.93 -25.85
N GLU A 143 32.62 11.81 -24.73
CA GLU A 143 33.15 12.06 -23.38
C GLU A 143 34.06 10.91 -22.97
N ILE A 144 33.62 9.67 -23.23
CA ILE A 144 34.41 8.46 -23.02
C ILE A 144 35.70 8.53 -23.83
N ALA A 145 35.64 8.91 -25.11
CA ALA A 145 36.81 9.05 -25.97
C ALA A 145 37.83 10.06 -25.42
N ARG A 146 37.36 11.19 -24.86
CA ARG A 146 38.23 12.16 -24.19
C ARG A 146 38.90 11.56 -22.94
N MET A 147 38.17 10.78 -22.14
CA MET A 147 38.71 10.11 -20.95
C MET A 147 39.80 9.08 -21.30
N PHE A 148 39.61 8.34 -22.39
CA PHE A 148 40.57 7.35 -22.88
C PHE A 148 41.65 7.92 -23.81
N GLN A 149 41.62 9.22 -24.11
CA GLN A 149 42.52 9.90 -25.06
C GLN A 149 42.53 9.25 -26.46
N VAL A 150 41.37 8.78 -26.92
CA VAL A 150 41.18 8.13 -28.22
C VAL A 150 40.16 8.89 -29.06
N LYS A 151 40.02 8.50 -30.33
CA LYS A 151 38.96 9.05 -31.18
C LYS A 151 37.61 8.43 -30.84
N PRO A 152 36.49 9.17 -30.95
CA PRO A 152 35.14 8.62 -30.71
C PRO A 152 34.80 7.39 -31.57
N GLY A 153 35.32 7.34 -32.81
CA GLY A 153 35.15 6.18 -33.68
C GLY A 153 35.82 4.91 -33.16
N GLU A 154 36.90 5.02 -32.38
CA GLU A 154 37.59 3.87 -31.78
C GLU A 154 36.80 3.31 -30.59
N ILE A 155 36.10 4.16 -29.82
CA ILE A 155 35.17 3.72 -28.77
C ILE A 155 34.02 2.91 -29.37
N LYS A 156 33.46 3.39 -30.50
CA LYS A 156 32.40 2.68 -31.22
C LYS A 156 32.90 1.30 -31.72
N LEU A 157 34.07 1.27 -32.35
CA LEU A 157 34.69 0.04 -32.84
C LEU A 157 34.96 -0.97 -31.72
N GLU A 158 35.51 -0.52 -30.59
CA GLU A 158 35.75 -1.37 -29.41
C GLU A 158 34.48 -1.98 -28.86
N MET A 159 33.38 -1.21 -28.83
CA MET A 159 32.08 -1.72 -28.38
C MET A 159 31.41 -2.63 -29.40
N ASP A 160 31.62 -2.42 -30.70
CA ASP A 160 31.18 -3.35 -31.75
C ASP A 160 31.93 -4.69 -31.66
N GLN A 161 33.24 -4.65 -31.36
CA GLN A 161 34.04 -5.85 -31.07
C GLN A 161 33.67 -6.53 -29.75
N ALA A 162 33.27 -5.76 -28.73
CA ALA A 162 32.73 -6.31 -27.49
C ALA A 162 31.40 -7.02 -27.75
N ARG A 163 30.53 -6.41 -28.57
CA ARG A 163 29.22 -6.94 -28.92
C ARG A 163 29.31 -8.26 -29.67
N SER A 164 30.25 -8.41 -30.60
CA SER A 164 30.46 -9.68 -31.33
C SER A 164 30.98 -10.82 -30.46
N LYS A 165 31.59 -10.54 -29.31
CA LYS A 165 32.05 -11.55 -28.33
C LYS A 165 30.96 -12.01 -27.36
N VAL A 166 29.98 -11.13 -27.11
CA VAL A 166 28.91 -11.32 -26.11
C VAL A 166 27.62 -11.82 -26.75
N VAL A 167 27.28 -11.31 -27.94
CA VAL A 167 26.12 -11.75 -28.70
C VAL A 167 26.53 -13.00 -29.50
N PRO A 168 25.97 -14.19 -29.23
CA PRO A 168 26.20 -15.32 -30.11
C PRO A 168 25.73 -14.96 -31.53
N PHE A 169 26.58 -15.17 -32.53
CA PHE A 169 26.14 -15.25 -33.93
C PHE A 169 25.02 -16.31 -33.99
N PRO A 170 23.91 -16.08 -34.71
CA PRO A 170 22.85 -17.06 -34.75
C PRO A 170 23.35 -18.29 -35.51
N THR A 171 23.63 -19.39 -34.83
CA THR A 171 23.48 -20.70 -35.44
C THR A 171 21.99 -20.96 -35.50
N GLU A 172 21.47 -20.87 -36.72
CA GLU A 172 20.16 -21.32 -37.19
C GLU A 172 19.34 -22.13 -36.18
N THR A 173 18.19 -21.56 -35.84
CA THR A 173 16.93 -22.30 -35.66
C THR A 173 17.02 -23.60 -34.85
N ALA A 174 16.94 -23.48 -33.52
CA ALA A 174 16.14 -24.43 -32.73
C ALA A 174 14.64 -24.08 -32.89
N ALA A 175 14.19 -23.95 -34.14
CA ALA A 175 12.81 -24.15 -34.51
C ALA A 175 12.69 -25.67 -34.71
N LEU A 176 12.56 -26.44 -33.62
CA LEU A 176 12.12 -27.85 -33.61
C LEU A 176 12.18 -28.41 -32.18
N ALA A 177 11.10 -28.17 -31.43
CA ALA A 177 10.59 -29.00 -30.33
C ALA A 177 9.31 -28.27 -29.87
N ALA A 178 8.18 -28.40 -30.58
CA ALA A 178 7.28 -29.55 -30.58
C ALA A 178 6.85 -29.95 -29.17
#